data_AF-A0A2K3KRA8-F1
#
_entry.id   AF-A0A2K3KRA8-F1
#
_cell.length_a   1.000
_cell.length_b   1.000
_cell.length_c   1.000
_cell.angle_alpha   90.00
_cell.angle_beta   90.00
_cell.angle_gamma   90.00
#
_symmetry.space_group_name_H-M   'P 1'
#
loop_
_entity.id
_entity.type
_entity.pdbx_description
1 polymer ?
#
loop_
_entity_poly.entity_id
_entity_poly.type
_entity_poly.pdbx_seq_one_letter_code
_entity_poly.pdbx_strand_id
1 'polypeptide(L)'
;MHIVDCGSSVHEFNDVDKFQDDGASWEPGTDMCFSSVDDVKSFYEEYALRKRFGWKIRTSIKGQDGELFYLVLACSREGYKVSNLPCTLKTLPTKVKQCPARICIKMENVGLWYVKNFDPSNSHDFSVTKAKLFKANKKINLHVKRTIEINDDARVRIGKTFQSLVKDVGEHENIPFCERDMGNYVNKERLTRNGVQLEKNVTTRL
;
A
#
# COMPACT_ATOMS: atom_id res chain seq x y z
N MET A 1 -27.01 -19.63 43.15
CA MET A 1 -25.88 -19.38 42.24
C MET A 1 -26.44 -18.61 41.06
N HIS A 2 -26.41 -17.28 41.14
CA HIS A 2 -27.07 -16.42 40.16
C HIS A 2 -26.21 -16.36 38.90
N ILE A 3 -26.75 -16.90 37.81
CA ILE A 3 -26.31 -16.58 36.46
C ILE A 3 -26.84 -15.17 36.19
N VAL A 4 -25.95 -14.20 36.11
CA VAL A 4 -26.27 -12.88 35.57
C VAL A 4 -26.03 -12.92 34.08
N ASP A 5 -27.14 -13.04 33.36
CA ASP A 5 -27.29 -12.62 31.97
C ASP A 5 -27.00 -11.11 31.89
N CYS A 6 -26.15 -10.71 30.95
CA CYS A 6 -26.09 -9.33 30.49
C CYS A 6 -26.11 -9.35 28.96
N GLY A 7 -27.33 -9.22 28.44
CA GLY A 7 -27.59 -9.03 27.03
C GLY A 7 -27.11 -7.65 26.56
N SER A 8 -26.45 -7.68 25.41
CA SER A 8 -26.62 -6.77 24.28
C SER A 8 -26.55 -5.26 24.52
N SER A 9 -25.38 -4.69 24.22
CA SER A 9 -25.31 -3.43 23.47
C SER A 9 -24.66 -3.73 22.12
N VAL A 10 -25.51 -4.14 21.18
CA VAL A 10 -25.19 -4.14 19.76
C VAL A 10 -25.11 -2.67 19.36
N HIS A 11 -23.90 -2.14 19.21
CA HIS A 11 -23.68 -0.95 18.41
C HIS A 11 -23.15 -1.40 17.05
N GLU A 12 -24.03 -1.20 16.08
CA GLU A 12 -23.87 -1.30 14.63
C GLU A 12 -22.55 -0.68 14.15
N PHE A 13 -21.73 -1.42 13.38
CA PHE A 13 -21.52 -1.29 11.91
C PHE A 13 -21.13 0.14 11.46
N ASN A 14 -20.09 0.47 10.70
CA ASN A 14 -19.08 -0.20 9.86
C ASN A 14 -17.81 0.69 9.95
N ASP A 15 -16.59 0.18 9.87
CA ASP A 15 -15.79 0.25 8.63
C ASP A 15 -14.95 -1.02 8.51
N VAL A 16 -15.64 -2.12 8.24
CA VAL A 16 -15.05 -3.13 7.38
C VAL A 16 -14.98 -2.45 6.03
N ASP A 17 -13.77 -2.25 5.50
CA ASP A 17 -13.56 -1.90 4.10
C ASP A 17 -14.02 -3.12 3.27
N LYS A 18 -15.34 -3.32 3.27
CA LYS A 18 -16.06 -4.12 2.31
C LYS A 18 -15.73 -3.41 1.01
N PHE A 19 -15.09 -4.12 0.10
CA PHE A 19 -15.16 -3.79 -1.31
C PHE A 19 -16.64 -3.94 -1.71
N GLN A 20 -17.46 -2.97 -1.31
CA GLN A 20 -18.72 -2.72 -1.97
C GLN A 20 -18.32 -2.31 -3.37
N ASP A 21 -18.77 -3.10 -4.32
CA ASP A 21 -18.89 -2.71 -5.71
C ASP A 21 -20.16 -1.85 -5.77
N ASP A 22 -20.07 -0.65 -5.21
CA ASP A 22 -20.97 0.43 -5.55
C ASP A 22 -20.69 0.73 -7.02
N GLY A 23 -21.63 0.34 -7.90
CA GLY A 23 -21.51 0.33 -9.35
C GLY A 23 -21.26 1.69 -10.03
N ALA A 24 -20.66 2.65 -9.34
CA ALA A 24 -19.86 3.70 -9.92
C ALA A 24 -18.55 3.11 -10.47
N SER A 25 -18.23 3.41 -11.72
CA SER A 25 -16.93 3.08 -12.31
C SER A 25 -15.82 3.78 -11.53
N TRP A 26 -15.21 3.09 -10.56
CA TRP A 26 -14.04 3.51 -9.80
C TRP A 26 -12.77 3.60 -10.67
N GLU A 27 -12.86 3.14 -11.92
CA GLU A 27 -11.79 3.29 -12.89
C GLU A 27 -11.63 4.76 -13.29
N PRO A 28 -10.38 5.23 -13.46
CA PRO A 28 -10.09 6.59 -13.89
C PRO A 28 -10.85 6.97 -15.16
N GLY A 29 -11.83 7.87 -15.02
CA GLY A 29 -12.53 8.49 -16.14
C GLY A 29 -11.66 9.61 -16.74
N THR A 30 -11.79 9.82 -18.05
CA THR A 30 -11.13 10.95 -18.75
C THR A 30 -11.66 12.33 -18.33
N ASP A 31 -12.74 12.36 -17.57
CA ASP A 31 -13.37 13.53 -16.96
C ASP A 31 -12.85 13.83 -15.54
N MET A 32 -12.04 12.94 -14.94
CA MET A 32 -11.47 13.16 -13.62
C MET A 32 -10.38 14.23 -13.64
N CYS A 33 -10.37 15.07 -12.61
CA CYS A 33 -9.32 16.05 -12.37
C CYS A 33 -8.84 16.06 -10.92
N PHE A 34 -7.62 16.55 -10.70
CA PHE A 34 -6.95 16.58 -9.41
C PHE A 34 -6.35 17.95 -9.14
N SER A 35 -6.34 18.36 -7.87
CA SER A 35 -5.76 19.61 -7.39
C SER A 35 -4.23 19.58 -7.28
N SER A 36 -3.62 18.40 -7.26
CA SER A 36 -2.18 18.27 -7.11
C SER A 36 -1.62 16.99 -7.75
N VAL A 37 -0.31 16.99 -7.97
CA VAL A 37 0.45 15.82 -8.42
C VAL A 37 0.42 14.69 -7.39
N ASP A 38 0.34 15.01 -6.10
CA ASP A 38 0.34 14.01 -5.05
C ASP A 38 -1.02 13.33 -4.90
N ASP A 39 -2.12 14.04 -5.17
CA ASP A 39 -3.45 13.45 -5.29
C ASP A 39 -3.49 12.43 -6.44
N VAL A 40 -2.92 12.80 -7.59
CA VAL A 40 -2.76 11.92 -8.75
C VAL A 40 -2.01 10.63 -8.39
N LYS A 41 -0.86 10.76 -7.70
CA LYS A 41 -0.05 9.59 -7.30
C LYS A 41 -0.79 8.70 -6.33
N SER A 42 -1.48 9.30 -5.35
CA SER A 42 -2.23 8.57 -4.32
C SER A 42 -3.38 7.79 -4.95
N PHE A 43 -4.14 8.44 -5.83
CA PHE A 43 -5.21 7.80 -6.59
C PHE A 43 -4.71 6.62 -7.43
N TYR A 44 -3.62 6.79 -8.19
CA TYR A 44 -3.08 5.69 -8.99
C TYR A 44 -2.43 4.60 -8.13
N GLU A 45 -1.88 4.93 -6.97
CA GLU A 45 -1.41 3.95 -5.98
C GLU A 45 -2.57 3.07 -5.50
N GLU A 46 -3.71 3.65 -5.16
CA GLU A 46 -4.92 2.91 -4.77
C GLU A 46 -5.46 2.06 -5.90
N TYR A 47 -5.51 2.60 -7.12
CA TYR A 47 -5.88 1.83 -8.32
C TYR A 47 -4.95 0.61 -8.50
N ALA A 48 -3.63 0.83 -8.41
CA ALA A 48 -2.63 -0.22 -8.54
C ALA A 48 -2.72 -1.26 -7.42
N LEU A 49 -3.04 -0.83 -6.19
CA LEU A 49 -3.30 -1.71 -5.05
C LEU A 49 -4.51 -2.61 -5.30
N ARG A 50 -5.64 -2.04 -5.76
CA ARG A 50 -6.87 -2.78 -6.08
C ARG A 50 -6.67 -3.77 -7.22
N LYS A 51 -6.01 -3.35 -8.30
CA LYS A 51 -5.62 -4.21 -9.43
C LYS A 51 -4.37 -5.07 -9.13
N ARG A 52 -3.85 -5.01 -7.90
CA ARG A 52 -2.76 -5.82 -7.33
C ARG A 52 -1.43 -5.72 -8.07
N PHE A 53 -1.09 -4.64 -8.76
CA PHE A 53 0.21 -4.46 -9.40
C PHE A 53 1.05 -3.37 -8.72
N GLY A 54 2.38 -3.47 -8.83
CA GLY A 54 3.26 -2.36 -8.42
C GLY A 54 3.31 -1.29 -9.52
N TRP A 55 3.31 -0.01 -9.15
CA TRP A 55 3.36 1.12 -10.08
C TRP A 55 4.73 1.84 -10.07
N LYS A 56 4.97 2.68 -11.07
CA LYS A 56 6.15 3.56 -11.20
C LYS A 56 5.79 4.84 -11.96
N ILE A 57 6.60 5.89 -11.78
CA ILE A 57 6.59 7.05 -12.68
C ILE A 57 7.34 6.64 -13.95
N ARG A 58 6.65 6.66 -15.10
CA ARG A 58 7.25 6.38 -16.42
C ARG A 58 7.83 7.65 -17.04
N THR A 59 7.07 8.73 -16.99
CA THR A 59 7.43 9.99 -17.65
C THR A 59 6.96 11.15 -16.78
N SER A 60 7.80 12.16 -16.68
CA SER A 60 7.56 13.39 -15.91
C SER A 60 8.18 14.52 -16.72
N ILE A 61 7.36 15.40 -17.29
CA ILE A 61 7.82 16.52 -18.12
C ILE A 61 7.52 17.82 -17.39
N LYS A 62 8.56 18.66 -17.30
CA LYS A 62 8.52 19.98 -16.70
C LYS A 62 8.53 21.05 -17.79
N GLY A 63 7.85 22.16 -17.53
CA GLY A 63 7.82 23.33 -18.38
C GLY A 63 9.13 24.12 -18.30
N GLN A 64 9.19 25.24 -19.02
CA GLN A 64 10.34 26.15 -18.97
C GLN A 64 10.49 26.85 -17.60
N ASP A 65 9.39 26.97 -16.88
CA ASP A 65 9.29 27.43 -15.49
C ASP A 65 9.78 26.39 -14.46
N GLY A 66 10.07 25.16 -14.89
CA GLY A 66 10.45 24.06 -14.01
C GLY A 66 9.26 23.36 -13.33
N GLU A 67 8.03 23.81 -13.61
CA GLU A 67 6.81 23.23 -13.08
C GLU A 67 6.41 21.99 -13.85
N LEU A 68 5.91 20.97 -13.15
CA LEU A 68 5.45 19.76 -13.80
C LEU A 68 4.13 20.05 -14.53
N PHE A 69 4.03 19.67 -15.81
CA PHE A 69 2.77 19.82 -16.56
C PHE A 69 2.28 18.52 -17.21
N TYR A 70 3.10 17.46 -17.18
CA TYR A 70 2.73 16.16 -17.75
C TYR A 70 3.35 15.01 -16.96
N LEU A 71 2.52 14.03 -16.62
CA LEU A 71 2.89 12.88 -15.81
C LEU A 71 2.28 11.60 -16.40
N VAL A 72 3.09 10.56 -16.50
CA VAL A 72 2.63 9.20 -16.83
C VAL A 72 3.01 8.26 -15.71
N LEU A 73 2.00 7.67 -15.08
CA LEU A 73 2.16 6.60 -14.11
C LEU A 73 1.80 5.28 -14.78
N ALA A 74 2.61 4.25 -14.56
CA ALA A 74 2.46 2.99 -15.28
C ALA A 74 2.75 1.79 -14.38
N CYS A 75 2.36 0.60 -14.86
CA CYS A 75 2.74 -0.64 -14.23
C CYS A 75 4.27 -0.79 -14.18
N SER A 76 4.81 -1.25 -13.06
CA SER A 76 6.23 -1.57 -12.88
C SER A 76 6.76 -2.56 -13.93
N ARG A 77 5.89 -3.44 -14.46
CA ARG A 77 6.21 -4.42 -15.51
C ARG A 77 5.94 -3.93 -16.95
N GLU A 78 5.65 -2.65 -17.13
CA GLU A 78 5.60 -1.99 -18.45
C GLU A 78 6.99 -2.01 -19.12
N GLY A 79 7.01 -2.30 -20.43
CA GLY A 79 8.19 -2.23 -21.30
C GLY A 79 8.63 -3.58 -21.88
N TYR A 80 9.78 -3.56 -22.56
CA TYR A 80 10.44 -4.75 -23.13
C TYR A 80 11.65 -5.13 -22.27
N LYS A 81 12.07 -6.40 -22.31
CA LYS A 81 13.38 -6.80 -21.76
C LYS A 81 14.48 -6.14 -22.61
N VAL A 82 15.36 -5.37 -21.98
CA VAL A 82 16.48 -4.69 -22.67
C VAL A 82 17.65 -5.64 -22.95
N SER A 83 17.65 -6.86 -22.41
CA SER A 83 18.69 -7.85 -22.72
C SER A 83 18.15 -9.27 -22.85
N ASN A 84 18.64 -9.96 -23.90
CA ASN A 84 18.34 -11.35 -24.27
C ASN A 84 18.99 -12.39 -23.33
N LEU A 85 19.69 -11.95 -22.27
CA LEU A 85 20.32 -12.85 -21.32
C LEU A 85 19.24 -13.62 -20.52
N PRO A 86 19.34 -14.96 -20.42
CA PRO A 86 18.44 -15.78 -19.61
C PRO A 86 18.30 -15.22 -18.19
N CYS A 87 17.06 -15.17 -17.70
CA CYS A 87 16.74 -14.60 -16.37
C CYS A 87 17.47 -15.28 -15.20
N THR A 88 18.02 -16.48 -15.41
CA THR A 88 18.76 -17.27 -14.42
C THR A 88 20.14 -16.71 -14.08
N LEU A 89 20.72 -15.86 -14.93
CA LEU A 89 22.05 -15.28 -14.74
C LEU A 89 22.03 -13.85 -14.18
N LYS A 90 20.84 -13.29 -13.91
CA LYS A 90 20.68 -11.93 -13.38
C LYS A 90 20.39 -12.00 -11.88
N THR A 91 21.19 -11.29 -11.09
CA THR A 91 20.99 -11.08 -9.65
C THR A 91 19.64 -10.46 -9.33
N LEU A 92 19.03 -9.74 -10.29
CA LEU A 92 17.64 -9.28 -10.23
C LEU A 92 16.96 -9.45 -11.59
N PRO A 93 16.11 -10.49 -11.80
CA PRO A 93 15.41 -10.67 -13.06
C PRO A 93 14.44 -9.52 -13.31
N THR A 94 14.65 -8.75 -14.38
CA THR A 94 13.67 -7.74 -14.83
C THR A 94 12.42 -8.48 -15.31
N LYS A 95 11.38 -8.55 -14.46
CA LYS A 95 10.09 -9.22 -14.73
C LYS A 95 9.19 -8.34 -15.61
N VAL A 96 9.70 -7.83 -16.72
CA VAL A 96 8.91 -7.01 -17.65
C VAL A 96 7.97 -7.92 -18.44
N LYS A 97 6.69 -7.56 -18.52
CA LYS A 97 5.59 -8.37 -19.12
C LYS A 97 4.84 -7.58 -20.20
N GLN A 98 5.40 -6.47 -20.67
CA GLN A 98 4.73 -5.54 -21.62
C GLN A 98 3.33 -5.14 -21.14
N CYS A 99 3.17 -4.90 -19.84
CA CYS A 99 1.89 -4.51 -19.28
C CYS A 99 1.52 -3.11 -19.79
N PRO A 100 0.34 -2.94 -20.45
CA PRO A 100 -0.05 -1.64 -20.98
C PRO A 100 -0.68 -0.73 -19.93
N ALA A 101 -0.99 -1.23 -18.72
CA ALA A 101 -1.64 -0.46 -17.66
C ALA A 101 -0.88 0.84 -17.32
N ARG A 102 -1.53 1.98 -17.57
CA ARG A 102 -1.01 3.32 -17.32
C ARG A 102 -2.11 4.37 -17.25
N ILE A 103 -1.80 5.48 -16.59
CA ILE A 103 -2.58 6.70 -16.60
C ILE A 103 -1.67 7.86 -17.05
N CYS A 104 -2.18 8.68 -17.97
CA CYS A 104 -1.51 9.85 -18.52
C CYS A 104 -2.30 11.08 -18.09
N ILE A 105 -1.63 12.02 -17.43
CA ILE A 105 -2.28 13.18 -16.81
C ILE A 105 -1.51 14.42 -17.22
N LYS A 106 -2.25 15.48 -17.54
CA LYS A 106 -1.72 16.75 -18.02
C LYS A 106 -2.33 17.90 -17.23
N MET A 107 -1.51 18.90 -16.92
CA MET A 107 -1.99 20.18 -16.40
C MET A 107 -2.50 21.04 -17.57
N GLU A 108 -3.75 21.48 -17.51
CA GLU A 108 -4.35 22.33 -18.56
C GLU A 108 -4.65 23.75 -18.07
N ASN A 109 -5.29 23.87 -16.91
CA ASN A 109 -5.57 25.15 -16.25
C ASN A 109 -4.74 25.26 -14.96
N VAL A 110 -4.44 26.48 -14.53
CA VAL A 110 -3.57 26.79 -13.37
C VAL A 110 -3.83 25.83 -12.19
N GLY A 111 -2.91 24.87 -11.99
CA GLY A 111 -2.93 23.93 -10.88
C GLY A 111 -3.84 22.69 -11.02
N LEU A 112 -4.67 22.58 -12.07
CA LEU A 112 -5.58 21.44 -12.25
C LEU A 112 -5.04 20.40 -13.23
N TRP A 113 -5.02 19.16 -12.77
CA TRP A 113 -4.49 17.99 -13.46
C TRP A 113 -5.62 17.14 -14.02
N TYR A 114 -5.65 16.91 -15.34
CA TYR A 114 -6.71 16.17 -16.02
C TYR A 114 -6.21 14.83 -16.57
N VAL A 115 -7.05 13.79 -16.49
CA VAL A 115 -6.77 12.49 -17.09
C VAL A 115 -6.87 12.59 -18.61
N LYS A 116 -5.73 12.56 -19.29
CA LYS A 116 -5.67 12.60 -20.76
C LYS A 116 -5.93 11.24 -21.40
N ASN A 117 -5.38 10.19 -20.80
CA ASN A 117 -5.56 8.82 -21.28
C ASN A 117 -5.41 7.84 -20.12
N PHE A 118 -6.18 6.76 -20.16
CA PHE A 118 -6.13 5.70 -19.18
C PHE A 118 -6.28 4.34 -19.87
N ASP A 119 -5.29 3.46 -19.65
CA ASP A 119 -5.29 2.08 -20.12
C ASP A 119 -5.48 1.17 -18.89
N PRO A 120 -6.65 0.53 -18.69
CA PRO A 120 -6.89 -0.34 -17.53
C PRO A 120 -6.24 -1.73 -17.66
N SER A 121 -5.89 -2.14 -18.88
CA SER A 121 -5.50 -3.52 -19.20
C SER A 121 -4.21 -3.97 -18.50
N ASN A 122 -4.30 -5.07 -17.73
CA ASN A 122 -3.16 -5.76 -17.13
C ASN A 122 -2.85 -7.07 -17.87
N SER A 123 -1.67 -7.17 -18.50
CA SER A 123 -1.26 -8.39 -19.23
C SER A 123 -0.73 -9.52 -18.33
N HIS A 124 -0.89 -9.39 -17.01
CA HIS A 124 -0.37 -10.37 -16.06
C HIS A 124 -1.22 -10.46 -14.80
N ASP A 125 -1.52 -11.69 -14.40
CA ASP A 125 -2.04 -11.94 -13.07
C ASP A 125 -0.97 -11.66 -12.02
N PHE A 126 -1.34 -10.86 -11.05
CA PHE A 126 -0.56 -10.72 -9.84
C PHE A 126 -1.08 -11.70 -8.81
N SER A 127 -0.28 -12.73 -8.52
CA SER A 127 -0.53 -13.58 -7.37
C SER A 127 -0.64 -12.70 -6.12
N VAL A 128 -1.75 -12.86 -5.40
CA VAL A 128 -2.08 -12.19 -4.13
C VAL A 128 -0.92 -12.27 -3.16
N THR A 129 -0.28 -13.44 -3.10
CA THR A 129 0.90 -13.74 -2.30
C THR A 129 2.10 -12.86 -2.64
N LYS A 130 2.30 -12.52 -3.91
CA LYS A 130 3.43 -11.71 -4.38
C LYS A 130 3.19 -10.20 -4.24
N ALA A 131 1.93 -9.75 -4.21
CA ALA A 131 1.58 -8.34 -4.02
C ALA A 131 2.08 -7.81 -2.65
N LYS A 132 2.02 -8.65 -1.61
CA LYS A 132 2.49 -8.33 -0.25
C LYS A 132 3.99 -8.07 -0.14
N LEU A 133 4.77 -8.48 -1.14
CA LEU A 133 6.21 -8.27 -1.15
C LEU A 133 6.59 -6.83 -1.55
N PHE A 134 5.68 -6.08 -2.17
CA PHE A 134 5.93 -4.70 -2.60
C PHE A 134 5.83 -3.74 -1.41
N LYS A 135 6.85 -2.92 -1.21
CA LYS A 135 6.90 -1.95 -0.09
C LYS A 135 5.69 -1.02 -0.07
N ALA A 136 5.22 -0.57 -1.24
CA ALA A 136 4.00 0.25 -1.37
C ALA A 136 2.74 -0.44 -0.81
N ASN A 137 2.71 -1.77 -0.86
CA ASN A 137 1.55 -2.58 -0.45
C ASN A 137 1.64 -3.02 1.02
N LYS A 138 2.78 -2.83 1.69
CA LYS A 138 3.01 -3.22 3.10
C LYS A 138 2.51 -2.17 4.09
N LYS A 139 1.28 -1.68 3.91
CA LYS A 139 0.67 -0.72 4.84
C LYS A 139 0.13 -1.48 6.06
N ILE A 140 0.67 -1.20 7.25
CA ILE A 140 0.10 -1.67 8.52
C ILE A 140 -0.79 -0.54 9.04
N ASN A 141 -2.11 -0.76 9.08
CA ASN A 141 -3.07 0.21 9.61
C ASN A 141 -2.81 0.46 11.12
N LEU A 142 -3.16 1.65 11.61
CA LEU A 142 -3.03 2.04 13.01
C LEU A 142 -3.66 1.05 14.00
N HIS A 143 -4.84 0.50 13.71
CA HIS A 143 -5.47 -0.48 14.60
C HIS A 143 -4.61 -1.74 14.75
N VAL A 144 -4.08 -2.22 13.63
CA VAL A 144 -3.18 -3.37 13.58
C VAL A 144 -1.87 -3.06 14.30
N LYS A 145 -1.31 -1.86 14.14
CA LYS A 145 -0.12 -1.40 14.87
C LYS A 145 -0.33 -1.43 16.39
N ARG A 146 -1.43 -0.86 16.88
CA ARG A 146 -1.79 -0.88 18.31
C ARG A 146 -1.90 -2.31 18.83
N THR A 147 -2.56 -3.19 18.07
CA THR A 147 -2.69 -4.60 18.43
C THR A 147 -1.34 -5.31 18.50
N ILE A 148 -0.43 -5.03 17.57
CA ILE A 148 0.93 -5.56 17.59
C ILE A 148 1.70 -5.08 18.81
N GLU A 149 1.59 -3.79 19.15
CA GLU A 149 2.28 -3.18 20.29
C GLU A 149 1.79 -3.71 21.63
N ILE A 150 0.46 -3.80 21.84
CA ILE A 150 -0.12 -4.37 23.06
C ILE A 150 0.34 -5.82 23.27
N ASN A 151 0.36 -6.61 22.19
CA ASN A 151 0.82 -7.98 22.23
C ASN A 151 2.34 -8.09 22.47
N ASP A 152 3.14 -7.17 21.93
CA ASP A 152 4.58 -7.08 22.18
C ASP A 152 4.86 -6.76 23.66
N ASP A 153 4.15 -5.79 24.22
CA ASP A 153 4.27 -5.39 25.63
C ASP A 153 3.83 -6.55 26.56
N ALA A 154 2.80 -7.30 26.16
CA ALA A 154 2.37 -8.54 26.82
C ALA A 154 3.28 -9.75 26.54
N ARG A 155 4.39 -9.58 25.80
CA ARG A 155 5.37 -10.61 25.43
C ARG A 155 4.77 -11.80 24.65
N VAL A 156 3.69 -11.57 23.92
CA VAL A 156 3.12 -12.56 23.01
C VAL A 156 4.06 -12.76 21.83
N ARG A 157 4.28 -14.02 21.43
CA ARG A 157 5.14 -14.34 20.29
C ARG A 157 4.56 -13.77 18.99
N ILE A 158 5.42 -13.19 18.16
CA ILE A 158 5.04 -12.57 16.87
C ILE A 158 4.18 -13.49 16.00
N GLY A 159 4.54 -14.77 15.87
CA GLY A 159 3.73 -15.72 15.08
C GLY A 159 2.32 -15.94 15.61
N LYS A 160 2.10 -15.83 16.94
CA LYS A 160 0.76 -15.93 17.54
C LYS A 160 -0.06 -14.68 17.29
N THR A 161 0.54 -13.51 17.43
CA THR A 161 -0.09 -12.24 17.08
C THR A 161 -0.46 -12.19 15.60
N PHE A 162 0.44 -12.62 14.70
CA PHE A 162 0.15 -12.69 13.27
C PHE A 162 -1.00 -13.65 12.96
N GLN A 163 -1.02 -14.84 13.56
CA GLN A 163 -2.13 -15.79 13.42
C GLN A 163 -3.46 -15.22 13.92
N SER A 164 -3.46 -14.45 15.01
CA SER A 164 -4.67 -13.78 15.50
C SER A 164 -5.19 -12.79 14.48
N LEU A 165 -4.33 -11.90 13.97
CA LEU A 165 -4.70 -10.93 12.95
C LEU A 165 -5.25 -11.60 11.69
N VAL A 166 -4.66 -12.72 11.28
CA VAL A 166 -5.14 -13.52 10.13
C VAL A 166 -6.54 -14.06 10.38
N LYS A 167 -6.82 -14.53 11.60
CA LYS A 167 -8.17 -15.00 11.97
C LYS A 167 -9.19 -13.85 11.95
N ASP A 168 -8.80 -12.66 12.42
CA ASP A 168 -9.67 -11.49 12.45
C ASP A 168 -10.12 -11.06 11.04
N VAL A 169 -9.25 -11.22 10.04
CA VAL A 169 -9.57 -10.93 8.63
C VAL A 169 -10.04 -12.15 7.82
N GLY A 170 -10.23 -13.30 8.49
CA GLY A 170 -10.65 -14.58 7.91
C GLY A 170 -9.58 -15.35 7.15
N GLU A 171 -8.80 -14.68 6.30
CA GLU A 171 -7.81 -15.34 5.44
C GLU A 171 -6.47 -14.64 5.42
N HIS A 172 -5.41 -15.43 5.20
CA HIS A 172 -4.07 -14.89 5.04
C HIS A 172 -4.05 -13.84 3.94
N GLU A 173 -4.73 -14.06 2.82
CA GLU A 173 -4.75 -13.18 1.65
C GLU A 173 -5.21 -11.75 1.94
N ASN A 174 -6.07 -11.57 2.94
CA ASN A 174 -6.66 -10.29 3.31
C ASN A 174 -5.72 -9.38 4.12
N ILE A 175 -4.58 -9.91 4.62
CA ILE A 175 -3.55 -9.07 5.27
C ILE A 175 -2.53 -8.57 4.24
N PRO A 176 -2.27 -7.24 4.17
CA PRO A 176 -1.38 -6.64 3.19
C PRO A 176 0.12 -6.87 3.43
N PHE A 177 0.52 -7.36 4.61
CA PHE A 177 1.91 -7.60 5.01
C PHE A 177 2.15 -9.06 5.44
N CYS A 178 3.41 -9.49 5.53
CA CYS A 178 3.75 -10.82 6.04
C CYS A 178 4.27 -10.78 7.48
N GLU A 179 4.36 -11.94 8.14
CA GLU A 179 4.89 -12.06 9.50
C GLU A 179 6.28 -11.41 9.66
N ARG A 180 7.13 -11.52 8.63
CA ARG A 180 8.45 -10.87 8.61
C ARG A 180 8.37 -9.34 8.67
N ASP A 181 7.40 -8.74 7.98
CA ASP A 181 7.21 -7.29 7.99
C ASP A 181 6.76 -6.81 9.38
N MET A 182 5.90 -7.59 10.04
CA MET A 182 5.50 -7.35 11.43
C MET A 182 6.70 -7.47 12.38
N GLY A 183 7.57 -8.48 12.19
CA GLY A 183 8.80 -8.61 12.97
C GLY A 183 9.74 -7.41 12.80
N ASN A 184 9.88 -6.90 11.57
CA ASN A 184 10.64 -5.68 11.29
C ASN A 184 10.04 -4.45 11.98
N TYR A 185 8.70 -4.34 11.99
CA TYR A 185 7.99 -3.27 12.70
C TYR A 185 8.27 -3.31 14.21
N VAL A 186 8.04 -4.45 14.86
CA VAL A 186 8.28 -4.63 16.30
C VAL A 186 9.73 -4.31 16.67
N ASN A 187 10.69 -4.80 15.87
CA ASN A 187 12.10 -4.52 16.14
C ASN A 187 12.42 -3.02 16.03
N LYS A 188 11.85 -2.33 15.04
CA LYS A 188 11.99 -0.88 14.90
C LYS A 188 11.41 -0.14 16.11
N GLU A 189 10.20 -0.50 16.54
CA GLU A 189 9.55 0.15 17.70
C GLU A 189 10.34 -0.08 19.00
N ARG A 190 10.86 -1.29 19.23
CA ARG A 190 11.71 -1.58 20.40
C ARG A 190 12.98 -0.71 20.40
N LEU A 191 13.63 -0.54 19.25
CA LEU A 191 14.79 0.33 19.11
C LEU A 191 14.44 1.80 19.39
N THR A 192 13.29 2.27 18.89
CA THR A 192 12.82 3.63 19.14
C THR A 192 12.49 3.86 20.61
N ARG A 193 11.80 2.93 21.28
CA ARG A 193 11.55 2.99 22.74
C ARG A 193 12.87 3.06 23.52
N ASN A 194 13.80 2.15 23.22
CA ASN A 194 15.11 2.09 23.89
C ASN A 194 15.95 3.36 23.68
N GLY A 195 15.92 3.95 22.48
CA GLY A 195 16.58 5.23 22.18
C GLY A 195 15.97 6.40 22.97
N VAL A 196 14.65 6.47 23.05
CA VAL A 196 13.92 7.49 23.85
C VAL A 196 14.17 7.31 25.35
N GLN A 197 14.34 6.07 25.84
CA GLN A 197 14.73 5.81 27.23
C GLN A 197 16.15 6.30 27.55
N LEU A 198 17.11 6.18 26.62
CA LEU A 198 18.47 6.66 26.82
C LEU A 198 18.53 8.18 26.93
N GLU A 199 17.82 8.92 26.06
CA GLU A 199 17.80 10.39 26.12
C GLU A 199 17.13 10.91 27.40
N LYS A 200 16.01 10.31 27.83
CA LYS A 200 15.35 10.66 29.10
C LYS A 200 16.26 10.39 30.32
N ASN A 201 17.08 9.35 30.27
CA ASN A 201 18.03 9.02 31.34
C ASN A 201 19.24 9.96 31.38
N VAL A 202 19.61 10.59 30.26
CA VAL A 202 20.67 11.61 30.20
C VAL A 202 20.15 12.95 30.75
N THR A 203 18.93 13.36 30.40
CA THR A 203 18.36 14.65 30.85
C THR A 203 18.01 14.68 32.34
N THR A 204 17.73 13.53 32.97
CA THR A 204 17.36 13.45 34.40
C THR A 204 18.57 13.39 35.35
N ARG A 205 19.81 13.51 34.84
CA ARG A 205 21.07 13.49 35.62
C ARG A 205 21.82 14.82 35.65
N LEU A 206 21.13 15.94 35.39
CA LEU A 206 21.65 17.30 35.58
C LEU A 206 20.93 17.99 36.74
#